data_AF-A0A7S4NLB7-F1
#
_entry.id   AF-A0A7S4NLB7-F1
#
_cell.length_a   1.000
_cell.length_b   1.000
_cell.length_c   1.000
_cell.angle_alpha   90.00
_cell.angle_beta   90.00
_cell.angle_gamma   90.00
#
_symmetry.space_group_name_H-M   'P 1'
#
loop_
_entity.id
_entity.type
_entity.pdbx_description
1 polymer ?
#
loop_
_entity_poly.entity_id
_entity_poly.type
_entity_poly.pdbx_seq_one_letter_code
_entity_poly.pdbx_strand_id
1 'polypeptide(L)'
;IAVGEEITVSYVNPGMLLADRTALLRHKFDFACGCQLCSLDGPALRASNDRQLRIREIDQMLQQEGSEPLVLKLVKERARMLNDEGLPKEWCYPEMIAAF
;
A
#
# COMPACT_ATOMS: atom_id res chain seq x y z
N ILE A 1 17.60 -8.52 -6.58
CA ILE A 1 17.73 -7.66 -7.77
C ILE A 1 18.82 -8.27 -8.64
N ALA A 2 18.44 -8.84 -9.77
CA ALA A 2 19.36 -9.43 -10.74
C ALA A 2 20.11 -8.34 -11.52
N VAL A 3 21.24 -8.71 -12.14
CA VAL A 3 21.98 -7.79 -13.01
C VAL A 3 21.12 -7.42 -14.23
N GLY A 4 20.92 -6.13 -14.46
CA GLY A 4 20.09 -5.60 -15.56
C GLY A 4 18.60 -5.44 -15.21
N GLU A 5 18.16 -5.83 -14.00
CA GLU A 5 16.82 -5.54 -13.51
C GLU A 5 16.67 -4.05 -13.18
N GLU A 6 15.56 -3.43 -13.62
CA GLU A 6 15.28 -2.03 -13.34
C GLU A 6 15.02 -1.80 -11.85
N ILE A 7 15.68 -0.79 -11.28
CA ILE A 7 15.44 -0.37 -9.90
C ILE A 7 14.29 0.64 -9.90
N THR A 8 13.21 0.31 -9.18
CA THR A 8 12.02 1.17 -9.08
C THR A 8 11.72 1.52 -7.62
N VAL A 9 11.05 2.65 -7.42
CA VAL A 9 10.48 3.06 -6.13
C VAL A 9 9.05 3.55 -6.36
N SER A 10 8.18 3.44 -5.36
CA SER A 10 6.82 3.99 -5.48
C SER A 10 6.78 5.47 -5.12
N TYR A 11 6.09 6.25 -5.94
CA TYR A 11 5.79 7.65 -5.67
C TYR A 11 4.45 7.86 -4.94
N VAL A 12 3.74 6.77 -4.68
CA VAL A 12 2.44 6.78 -3.98
C VAL A 12 2.50 5.85 -2.78
N ASN A 13 1.72 6.18 -1.75
CA ASN A 13 1.62 5.36 -0.56
C ASN A 13 0.65 4.19 -0.80
N PRO A 14 0.83 3.06 -0.08
CA PRO A 14 -0.25 2.10 0.12
C PRO A 14 -1.51 2.76 0.67
N GLY A 15 -2.65 2.11 0.47
CA GLY A 15 -3.94 2.65 0.86
C GLY A 15 -4.60 3.55 -0.19
N MET A 16 -4.05 3.65 -1.41
CA MET A 16 -4.63 4.44 -2.50
C MET A 16 -5.40 3.55 -3.49
N LEU A 17 -6.64 3.94 -3.81
CA LEU A 17 -7.44 3.27 -4.84
C LEU A 17 -6.83 3.48 -6.23
N LEU A 18 -7.21 2.64 -7.21
CA LEU A 18 -6.72 2.76 -8.58
C LEU A 18 -6.96 4.16 -9.16
N ALA A 19 -8.19 4.66 -8.99
CA ALA A 19 -8.57 5.99 -9.46
C ALA A 19 -7.69 7.08 -8.81
N ASP A 20 -7.49 7.01 -7.49
CA ASP A 20 -6.71 8.01 -6.76
C ASP A 20 -5.24 8.03 -7.20
N ARG A 21 -4.60 6.85 -7.27
CA ARG A 21 -3.17 6.75 -7.62
C ARG A 21 -2.91 7.10 -9.08
N THR A 22 -3.77 6.69 -10.01
CA THR A 22 -3.62 7.05 -11.42
C THR A 22 -3.86 8.55 -11.66
N ALA A 23 -4.85 9.14 -11.00
CA ALA A 23 -5.08 10.58 -11.07
C ALA A 23 -3.89 11.38 -10.52
N LEU A 24 -3.35 10.97 -9.36
CA LEU A 24 -2.19 11.62 -8.75
C LEU A 24 -0.94 11.52 -9.64
N LEU A 25 -0.64 10.33 -10.17
CA LEU A 25 0.52 10.12 -11.02
C LEU A 25 0.42 10.89 -12.33
N ARG A 26 -0.75 10.91 -12.96
CA ARG A 26 -0.99 11.70 -14.17
C ARG A 26 -0.86 13.20 -13.89
N HIS A 27 -1.42 13.68 -12.79
CA HIS A 27 -1.38 15.10 -12.46
C HIS A 27 0.03 15.59 -12.10
N LYS A 28 0.81 14.81 -11.34
CA LYS A 28 2.13 15.23 -10.83
C LYS A 28 3.29 14.90 -11.74
N PHE A 29 3.21 13.80 -12.50
CA PHE A 29 4.33 13.25 -13.26
C PHE A 29 3.99 13.00 -14.73
N ASP A 30 2.77 13.34 -15.17
CA ASP A 30 2.31 13.25 -16.56
C ASP A 30 2.47 11.87 -17.23
N PHE A 31 2.27 10.80 -16.46
CA PHE A 31 2.25 9.43 -16.99
C PHE A 31 1.09 8.59 -16.46
N ALA A 32 0.75 7.53 -17.21
CA ALA A 32 -0.18 6.49 -16.78
C ALA A 32 0.60 5.26 -16.30
N CYS A 33 0.42 4.87 -15.04
CA CYS A 33 1.11 3.72 -14.47
C CYS A 33 0.59 2.40 -15.05
N GLY A 34 1.47 1.62 -15.66
CA GLY A 34 1.18 0.29 -16.21
C GLY A 34 1.70 -0.88 -15.37
N CYS A 35 1.95 -0.67 -14.07
CA CYS A 35 2.40 -1.77 -13.20
C CYS A 35 1.34 -2.87 -13.09
N GLN A 36 1.73 -4.04 -12.59
CA GLN A 36 0.84 -5.19 -12.44
C GLN A 36 -0.43 -4.86 -11.63
N LEU A 37 -0.30 -4.07 -10.55
CA LEU A 37 -1.41 -3.65 -9.70
C LEU A 37 -2.37 -2.68 -10.40
N CYS A 38 -1.86 -1.79 -11.25
CA CYS A 38 -2.67 -0.84 -12.02
C CYS A 38 -3.31 -1.48 -13.26
N SER A 39 -2.79 -2.62 -13.69
CA SER A 39 -3.31 -3.38 -14.83
C SER A 39 -4.36 -4.42 -14.45
N LEU A 40 -4.70 -4.56 -13.15
CA LEU A 40 -5.77 -5.45 -12.70
C LEU A 40 -7.14 -4.99 -13.22
N ASP A 41 -8.02 -5.95 -13.51
CA ASP A 41 -9.38 -5.72 -13.93
C ASP A 41 -10.38 -6.62 -13.19
N GLY A 42 -11.67 -6.39 -13.46
CA GLY A 42 -12.75 -7.28 -13.02
C GLY A 42 -12.73 -7.60 -11.51
N PRO A 43 -12.88 -8.87 -11.12
CA PRO A 43 -12.83 -9.29 -9.71
C PRO A 43 -11.50 -9.00 -9.01
N ALA A 44 -10.37 -9.10 -9.72
CA ALA A 44 -9.05 -8.88 -9.13
C ALA A 44 -8.84 -7.42 -8.75
N LEU A 45 -9.30 -6.49 -9.59
CA LEU A 45 -9.29 -5.06 -9.28
C LEU A 45 -10.15 -4.74 -8.07
N ARG A 46 -11.34 -5.34 -7.96
CA ARG A 46 -12.21 -5.14 -6.77
C ARG A 46 -11.52 -5.60 -5.51
N ALA A 47 -10.96 -6.81 -5.51
CA ALA A 47 -10.24 -7.35 -4.37
C ALA A 47 -9.01 -6.50 -3.98
N SER A 48 -8.29 -5.93 -4.97
CA SER A 48 -7.21 -4.98 -4.70
C SER A 48 -7.74 -3.69 -4.06
N ASN A 49 -8.80 -3.08 -4.62
CA ASN A 49 -9.38 -1.88 -4.02
C ASN A 49 -9.86 -2.13 -2.58
N ASP A 50 -10.47 -3.29 -2.30
CA ASP A 50 -10.88 -3.66 -0.94
C ASP A 50 -9.68 -3.77 0.01
N ARG A 51 -8.57 -4.38 -0.43
CA ARG A 51 -7.32 -4.42 0.34
C ARG A 51 -6.74 -3.02 0.57
N GLN A 52 -6.72 -2.16 -0.44
CA GLN A 52 -6.24 -0.78 -0.31
C GLN A 52 -7.10 0.03 0.66
N LEU A 53 -8.43 -0.12 0.63
CA LEU A 53 -9.31 0.51 1.62
C LEU A 53 -8.99 0.03 3.03
N ARG A 54 -8.82 -1.28 3.20
CA ARG A 54 -8.51 -1.86 4.51
C ARG A 54 -7.14 -1.42 5.04
N ILE A 55 -6.13 -1.30 4.17
CA ILE A 55 -4.83 -0.72 4.53
C ILE A 55 -5.01 0.72 5.02
N ARG A 56 -5.78 1.55 4.29
CA ARG A 56 -6.05 2.94 4.68
C ARG A 56 -6.75 3.03 6.04
N GLU A 57 -7.72 2.14 6.30
CA GLU A 57 -8.39 2.05 7.61
C GLU A 57 -7.42 1.67 8.72
N ILE A 58 -6.59 0.65 8.50
CA ILE A 58 -5.60 0.21 9.49
C ILE A 58 -4.64 1.36 9.82
N ASP A 59 -4.21 2.13 8.82
CA ASP A 59 -3.31 3.28 9.03
C ASP A 59 -3.94 4.35 9.91
N GLN A 60 -5.24 4.62 9.71
CA GLN A 60 -5.99 5.53 10.57
C GLN A 60 -6.16 4.99 11.99
N MET A 61 -6.40 3.69 12.14
CA MET A 61 -6.50 3.05 13.46
C MET A 61 -5.17 3.11 14.21
N LEU A 62 -4.06 2.82 13.54
CA LEU A 62 -2.71 2.85 14.11
C LEU A 62 -2.29 4.24 14.60
N GLN A 63 -2.80 5.32 13.98
CA GLN A 63 -2.55 6.68 14.45
C GLN A 63 -3.21 7.02 15.78
N GLN A 64 -4.26 6.29 16.16
CA GLN A 64 -5.09 6.60 17.34
C GLN A 64 -4.93 5.54 18.43
N GLU A 65 -4.44 4.35 18.09
CA GLU A 65 -4.37 3.20 18.99
C GLU A 65 -3.06 3.17 19.78
N GLY A 66 -3.17 3.12 21.11
CA GLY A 66 -2.02 3.00 22.02
C GLY A 66 -1.85 1.61 22.64
N SER A 67 -2.82 0.71 22.42
CA SER A 67 -2.80 -0.65 22.95
C SER A 67 -1.85 -1.55 22.16
N GLU A 68 -0.69 -1.86 22.75
CA GLU A 68 0.35 -2.69 22.14
C GLU A 68 -0.18 -4.01 21.52
N PRO A 69 -1.05 -4.80 22.17
CA PRO A 69 -1.61 -6.02 21.57
C PRO A 69 -2.42 -5.75 20.30
N LEU A 70 -3.18 -4.64 20.27
CA LEU A 70 -4.01 -4.28 19.13
C LEU A 70 -3.15 -3.69 18.00
N VAL A 71 -2.18 -2.85 18.32
CA VAL A 71 -1.17 -2.35 17.38
C VAL A 71 -0.47 -3.51 16.67
N LEU A 72 0.03 -4.49 17.42
CA LEU A 72 0.70 -5.67 16.84
C LEU A 72 -0.24 -6.48 15.92
N LYS A 73 -1.52 -6.59 16.28
CA LYS A 73 -2.52 -7.27 15.45
C LYS A 73 -2.74 -6.52 14.13
N LEU A 74 -2.91 -5.20 14.19
CA LEU A 74 -3.14 -4.32 13.04
C LEU A 74 -1.93 -4.29 12.10
N VAL A 75 -0.72 -4.16 12.63
CA VAL A 75 0.55 -4.21 11.86
C VAL A 75 0.68 -5.55 11.13
N LYS A 76 0.37 -6.67 11.79
CA LYS A 76 0.41 -8.01 11.14
C LYS A 76 -0.61 -8.14 10.02
N GLU A 77 -1.82 -7.62 10.23
CA GLU A 77 -2.87 -7.60 9.20
C GLU A 77 -2.43 -6.76 7.99
N ARG A 78 -1.90 -5.57 8.22
CA ARG A 78 -1.37 -4.68 7.18
C ARG A 78 -0.23 -5.31 6.38
N ALA A 79 0.75 -5.90 7.06
CA ALA A 79 1.89 -6.56 6.42
C ALA A 79 1.44 -7.74 5.52
N ARG A 80 0.39 -8.47 5.92
CA ARG A 80 -0.21 -9.50 5.08
C ARG A 80 -0.83 -8.90 3.81
N MET A 81 -1.61 -7.84 3.94
CA MET A 81 -2.26 -7.20 2.80
C MET A 81 -1.26 -6.58 1.81
N LEU A 82 -0.19 -5.95 2.30
CA LEU A 82 0.89 -5.45 1.44
C LEU A 82 1.50 -6.59 0.61
N ASN A 83 1.79 -7.72 1.24
CA ASN A 83 2.32 -8.89 0.56
C ASN A 83 1.35 -9.44 -0.50
N ASP A 84 0.05 -9.47 -0.20
CA ASP A 84 -0.98 -9.93 -1.14
C ASP A 84 -1.13 -9.00 -2.35
N GLU A 85 -0.72 -7.73 -2.22
CA GLU A 85 -0.62 -6.75 -3.31
C GLU A 85 0.73 -6.80 -4.06
N GLY A 86 1.65 -7.68 -3.66
CA GLY A 86 3.01 -7.73 -4.19
C GLY A 86 3.88 -6.54 -3.76
N LEU A 87 3.49 -5.83 -2.69
CA LEU A 87 4.22 -4.71 -2.13
C LEU A 87 5.22 -5.17 -1.05
N PRO A 88 6.35 -4.48 -0.89
CA PRO A 88 7.32 -4.79 0.16
C PRO A 88 6.69 -4.68 1.56
N LYS A 89 6.87 -5.69 2.41
CA LYS A 89 6.36 -5.70 3.78
C LYS A 89 7.01 -4.62 4.64
N GLU A 90 8.21 -4.21 4.24
CA GLU A 90 8.99 -3.15 4.87
C GLU A 90 8.29 -1.79 4.77
N TRP A 91 7.28 -1.65 3.92
CA TRP A 91 6.47 -0.43 3.89
C TRP A 91 5.47 -0.35 5.05
N CYS A 92 5.46 -1.34 5.95
CA CYS A 92 4.76 -1.36 7.22
C CYS A 92 5.47 -0.64 8.37
N TYR A 93 6.71 -0.17 8.16
CA TYR A 93 7.53 0.46 9.20
C TYR A 93 7.33 1.97 9.46
N PRO A 94 6.74 2.82 8.57
CA PRO A 94 6.71 4.26 8.84
C PRO A 94 5.93 4.65 10.11
N GLU A 95 4.84 3.95 10.43
CA GLU A 95 4.03 4.26 11.61
C GLU A 95 4.60 3.69 12.92
N MET A 96 5.43 2.64 12.87
CA MET A 96 6.04 2.07 14.08
C MET A 96 7.11 2.98 14.70
N ILE A 97 7.70 3.90 13.93
CA ILE A 97 8.68 4.87 14.45
C ILE A 97 8.00 6.07 15.14
N ALA A 98 6.72 6.34 14.84
CA ALA A 98 6.00 7.45 15.48
C ALA A 98 5.45 7.10 16.88
N ALA A 99 5.52 5.83 17.28
CA ALA A 99 4.99 5.31 18.54
C ALA A 99 6.08 5.00 19.61
N PHE A 100 7.35 5.33 19.35
CA PHE A 100 8.47 5.22 20.30
C PHE A 100 9.21 6.54 20.45
#